data_AF-A0A9W4WH91-F1
#
_entry.id   AF-A0A9W4WH91-F1
#
_cell.length_a   1.000
_cell.length_b   1.000
_cell.length_c   1.000
_cell.angle_alpha   90.00
_cell.angle_beta   90.00
_cell.angle_gamma   90.00
#
_symmetry.space_group_name_H-M   'P 1'
#
loop_
_entity.id
_entity.type
_entity.pdbx_description
1 polymer ?
#
loop_
_entity_poly.entity_id
_entity_poly.type
_entity_poly.pdbx_seq_one_letter_code
_entity_poly.pdbx_strand_id
1 'polypeptide(L)'
;MRNDESSTLILKDEIANYRDIPFMPVDIEESKEYIYDTSHYILRLYGYLVNSQKAVVTITGIKVFFDICIPNNMSIPKFWSKIKGILATGKDGSENTVNMNLIQIEYIKAYPIRGYHAEKKSYLCIITSNKDLRFTTLDIILSYNSKVDLECKIETASDDIGTYYHKVAREYRRPLSG
;
A
#
# COMPACT_ATOMS: atom_id res chain seq x y z
N MET A 1 27.45 -5.48 33.93
CA MET A 1 26.70 -6.03 32.78
C MET A 1 25.88 -7.21 33.25
N ARG A 2 24.63 -6.98 33.68
CA ARG A 2 23.63 -8.00 34.04
C ARG A 2 22.28 -7.26 34.00
N ASN A 3 21.49 -7.45 32.95
CA ASN A 3 20.04 -7.14 32.93
C ASN A 3 19.31 -7.52 31.63
N ASP A 4 19.99 -7.91 30.55
CA ASP A 4 19.33 -8.17 29.26
C ASP A 4 18.34 -9.35 29.29
N GLU A 5 18.64 -10.41 30.07
CA GLU A 5 17.74 -11.55 30.23
C GLU A 5 16.47 -11.19 31.01
N SER A 6 16.59 -10.40 32.09
CA SER A 6 15.46 -9.99 32.91
C SER A 6 14.48 -9.11 32.13
N SER A 7 14.98 -8.17 31.33
CA SER A 7 14.15 -7.28 30.52
C SER A 7 13.46 -8.01 29.36
N THR A 8 14.15 -9.00 28.76
CA THR A 8 13.56 -9.84 27.71
C THR A 8 12.43 -10.72 28.24
N LEU A 9 12.54 -11.21 29.48
CA LEU A 9 11.48 -11.98 30.13
C LEU A 9 10.23 -11.12 30.39
N ILE A 10 10.39 -9.86 30.79
CA ILE A 10 9.28 -8.92 30.99
C ILE A 10 8.55 -8.67 29.68
N LEU A 11 9.27 -8.40 28.59
CA LEU A 11 8.65 -8.18 27.28
C LEU A 11 7.86 -9.43 26.81
N LYS A 12 8.42 -10.63 27.02
CA LYS A 12 7.73 -11.88 26.68
C LYS A 12 6.46 -12.09 27.50
N ASP A 13 6.49 -11.76 28.79
CA ASP A 13 5.32 -11.82 29.68
C ASP A 13 4.25 -10.81 29.27
N GLU A 14 4.63 -9.57 28.94
CA GLU A 14 3.71 -8.55 28.44
C GLU A 14 3.01 -8.98 27.15
N ILE A 15 3.76 -9.53 26.19
CA ILE A 15 3.21 -10.07 24.94
C ILE A 15 2.25 -11.24 25.23
N ALA A 16 2.65 -12.18 26.09
CA ALA A 16 1.83 -13.35 26.42
C ALA A 16 0.52 -12.98 27.13
N ASN A 17 0.53 -11.89 27.89
CA ASN A 17 -0.63 -11.37 28.62
C ASN A 17 -1.42 -10.30 27.84
N TYR A 18 -1.14 -10.09 26.55
CA TYR A 18 -1.79 -9.09 25.70
C TYR A 18 -1.78 -7.68 26.30
N ARG A 19 -0.70 -7.32 27.01
CA ARG A 19 -0.54 -5.97 27.55
C ARG A 19 -0.04 -5.03 26.48
N ASP A 20 -0.46 -3.77 26.55
CA ASP A 20 0.04 -2.72 25.68
C ASP A 20 1.52 -2.45 25.98
N ILE A 21 2.34 -2.45 24.94
CA ILE A 21 3.77 -2.20 25.03
C ILE A 21 4.05 -0.81 24.46
N PRO A 22 4.26 0.21 25.31
CA PRO A 22 4.58 1.55 24.86
C PRO A 22 5.90 1.58 24.10
N PHE A 23 5.86 2.14 22.89
CA PHE A 23 6.97 2.19 21.95
C PHE A 23 7.04 3.56 21.29
N MET A 24 8.24 4.13 21.23
CA MET A 24 8.49 5.41 20.57
C MET A 24 9.29 5.18 19.27
N PRO A 25 8.66 5.27 18.09
CA PRO A 25 9.37 5.17 16.82
C PRO A 25 10.30 6.38 16.62
N VAL A 26 11.51 6.12 16.13
CA VAL A 26 12.50 7.15 15.78
C VAL A 26 12.98 7.04 14.33
N ASP A 27 12.79 5.89 13.70
CA ASP A 27 13.12 5.67 12.29
C ASP A 27 12.18 4.65 11.65
N ILE A 28 12.04 4.73 10.32
CA ILE A 28 11.09 3.94 9.53
C ILE A 28 11.81 3.39 8.30
N GLU A 29 11.67 2.09 8.05
CA GLU A 29 12.20 1.43 6.87
C GLU A 29 11.09 0.67 6.13
N GLU A 30 11.05 0.85 4.81
CA GLU A 30 10.22 0.06 3.91
C GLU A 30 11.09 -0.97 3.20
N SER A 31 10.69 -2.24 3.24
CA SER A 31 11.38 -3.30 2.50
C SER A 31 10.41 -4.24 1.80
N LYS A 32 10.95 -5.11 0.95
CA LYS A 32 10.24 -6.25 0.40
C LYS A 32 10.84 -7.54 0.92
N GLU A 33 10.00 -8.48 1.36
CA GLU A 33 10.42 -9.81 1.80
C GLU A 33 9.68 -10.90 1.05
N TYR A 34 10.37 -12.00 0.76
CA TYR A 34 9.77 -13.14 0.08
C TYR A 34 9.23 -14.13 1.10
N ILE A 35 7.94 -14.41 1.01
CA ILE A 35 7.24 -15.44 1.79
C ILE A 35 6.61 -16.38 0.77
N TYR A 36 7.07 -17.64 0.75
CA TYR A 36 6.65 -18.65 -0.25
C TYR A 36 6.72 -18.12 -1.69
N ASP A 37 7.90 -17.60 -2.09
CA ASP A 37 8.19 -16.98 -3.40
C ASP A 37 7.33 -15.76 -3.79
N THR A 38 6.46 -15.30 -2.90
CA THR A 38 5.69 -14.08 -3.09
C THR A 38 6.33 -12.95 -2.31
N SER A 39 6.68 -11.86 -2.99
CA SER A 39 7.23 -10.67 -2.35
C SER A 39 6.12 -9.85 -1.70
N HIS A 40 6.29 -9.56 -0.42
CA HIS A 40 5.37 -8.79 0.41
C HIS A 40 6.03 -7.49 0.85
N TYR A 41 5.23 -6.43 0.95
CA TYR A 41 5.66 -5.18 1.57
C TYR A 41 5.74 -5.33 3.09
N ILE A 42 6.88 -4.91 3.64
CA ILE A 42 7.17 -4.91 5.07
C ILE A 42 7.50 -3.49 5.51
N LEU A 43 6.93 -3.08 6.63
CA LEU A 43 7.23 -1.80 7.28
C LEU A 43 7.89 -2.07 8.63
N ARG A 44 9.13 -1.62 8.81
CA ARG A 44 9.84 -1.69 10.09
C ARG A 44 9.83 -0.32 10.75
N LEU A 45 9.43 -0.29 12.02
CA LEU A 45 9.57 0.88 12.89
C LEU A 45 10.69 0.60 13.88
N TYR A 46 11.74 1.41 13.85
CA TYR A 46 12.83 1.34 14.81
C TYR A 46 12.57 2.34 15.93
N GLY A 47 12.86 1.97 17.17
CA GLY A 47 12.55 2.84 18.29
C GLY A 47 13.03 2.33 19.63
N TYR A 48 12.53 2.98 20.68
CA TYR A 48 12.85 2.65 22.05
C TYR A 48 11.59 2.27 22.82
N LEU A 49 11.72 1.29 23.72
CA LEU A 49 10.75 1.00 24.76
C LEU A 49 10.92 1.98 25.93
N VAL A 50 9.95 2.02 26.85
CA VAL A 50 9.99 2.90 28.04
C VAL A 50 11.21 2.65 28.93
N ASN A 51 11.76 1.44 28.92
CA ASN A 51 12.98 1.07 29.63
C ASN A 51 14.27 1.38 28.84
N SER A 52 14.17 2.16 27.76
CA SER A 52 15.26 2.54 26.85
C SER A 52 15.89 1.40 26.03
N GLN A 53 15.30 0.20 26.04
CA GLN A 53 15.73 -0.87 25.14
C GLN A 53 15.37 -0.53 23.69
N LYS A 54 16.29 -0.82 22.77
CA LYS A 54 16.02 -0.71 21.34
C LYS A 54 15.06 -1.82 20.92
N ALA A 55 14.05 -1.46 20.15
CA ALA A 55 13.08 -2.38 19.59
C ALA A 55 12.86 -2.10 18.11
N VAL A 56 12.50 -3.16 17.39
CA VAL A 56 12.04 -3.09 15.99
C VAL A 56 10.65 -3.70 15.93
N VAL A 57 9.68 -2.92 15.48
CA VAL A 57 8.32 -3.38 15.23
C VAL A 57 8.17 -3.63 13.74
N THR A 58 8.06 -4.90 13.36
CA THR A 58 7.84 -5.32 11.97
C THR A 58 6.34 -5.47 11.72
N ILE A 59 5.80 -4.64 10.83
CA ILE A 59 4.40 -4.67 10.41
C ILE A 59 4.33 -5.39 9.06
N THR A 60 3.57 -6.48 9.05
CA THR A 60 3.33 -7.31 7.87
C THR A 60 1.84 -7.26 7.50
N GLY A 61 1.45 -7.89 6.38
CA GLY A 61 0.04 -7.96 5.95
C GLY A 61 -0.54 -6.62 5.47
N ILE A 62 0.30 -5.63 5.20
CA ILE A 62 -0.11 -4.34 4.64
C ILE A 62 -0.49 -4.56 3.17
N LYS A 63 -1.76 -4.32 2.83
CA LYS A 63 -2.19 -4.32 1.43
C LYS A 63 -1.51 -3.18 0.67
N VAL A 64 -0.83 -3.51 -0.44
CA VAL A 64 -0.29 -2.53 -1.38
C VAL A 64 -1.29 -2.34 -2.51
N PHE A 65 -1.78 -1.11 -2.69
CA PHE A 65 -2.82 -0.84 -3.69
C PHE A 65 -2.81 0.59 -4.23
N PHE A 66 -3.57 0.83 -5.29
CA PHE A 66 -4.06 2.14 -5.74
C PHE A 66 -5.45 1.97 -6.37
N ASP A 67 -6.18 3.06 -6.53
CA ASP A 67 -7.56 3.04 -6.99
C ASP A 67 -7.69 3.65 -8.38
N ILE A 68 -8.59 3.11 -9.19
CA ILE A 68 -8.97 3.66 -10.48
C ILE A 68 -10.46 4.01 -10.43
N CYS A 69 -10.80 5.28 -10.65
CA CYS A 69 -12.17 5.76 -10.69
C CYS A 69 -12.90 5.16 -11.89
N ILE A 70 -14.11 4.63 -11.65
CA ILE A 70 -14.94 4.04 -12.71
C ILE A 70 -15.83 5.15 -13.27
N PRO A 71 -15.79 5.41 -14.60
CA PRO A 71 -16.66 6.40 -15.22
C PRO A 71 -18.14 6.07 -15.03
N ASN A 72 -18.96 7.08 -14.72
CA ASN A 72 -20.39 6.91 -14.44
C ASN A 72 -21.18 6.27 -15.60
N ASN A 73 -20.68 6.41 -16.84
CA ASN A 73 -21.32 5.91 -18.05
C ASN A 73 -20.81 4.52 -18.48
N MET A 74 -19.99 3.85 -17.67
CA MET A 74 -19.39 2.57 -18.03
C MET A 74 -19.72 1.48 -17.01
N SER A 75 -20.09 0.28 -17.49
CA SER A 75 -20.29 -0.88 -16.63
C SER A 75 -18.95 -1.41 -16.11
N ILE A 76 -18.96 -1.94 -14.87
CA ILE A 76 -17.76 -2.49 -14.22
C ILE A 76 -17.06 -3.54 -15.10
N PRO A 77 -17.75 -4.52 -15.71
CA PRO A 77 -17.06 -5.53 -16.53
C PRO A 77 -16.41 -4.93 -17.78
N LYS A 78 -17.07 -3.96 -18.44
CA LYS A 78 -16.52 -3.29 -19.62
C LYS A 78 -15.30 -2.45 -19.26
N PHE A 79 -15.37 -1.72 -18.15
CA PHE A 79 -14.25 -0.93 -17.67
C PHE A 79 -13.08 -1.81 -17.26
N TRP A 80 -13.34 -2.90 -16.53
CA TRP A 80 -12.30 -3.85 -16.17
C TRP A 80 -11.62 -4.45 -17.40
N SER A 81 -12.39 -4.85 -18.43
CA SER A 81 -11.81 -5.34 -19.69
C SER A 81 -10.89 -4.32 -20.36
N LYS A 82 -11.22 -3.02 -20.29
CA LYS A 82 -10.35 -1.94 -20.78
C LYS A 82 -9.05 -1.87 -19.97
N ILE A 83 -9.13 -1.83 -18.64
CA ILE A 83 -7.94 -1.79 -17.77
C ILE A 83 -7.06 -3.03 -18.00
N LYS A 84 -7.66 -4.22 -18.07
CA LYS A 84 -6.93 -5.47 -18.35
C LYS A 84 -6.19 -5.41 -19.69
N GLY A 85 -6.81 -4.88 -20.74
CA GLY A 85 -6.16 -4.70 -22.04
C GLY A 85 -4.95 -3.78 -21.94
N ILE A 86 -5.09 -2.64 -21.25
CA ILE A 86 -4.00 -1.68 -21.06
C ILE A 86 -2.84 -2.30 -20.27
N LEU A 87 -3.13 -3.00 -19.18
CA LEU A 87 -2.09 -3.62 -18.35
C LEU A 87 -1.40 -4.80 -19.06
N ALA A 88 -2.12 -5.56 -19.88
CA ALA A 88 -1.57 -6.71 -20.60
C ALA A 88 -0.61 -6.31 -21.74
N THR A 89 -0.85 -5.18 -22.40
CA THR A 89 0.00 -4.69 -23.52
C THR A 89 0.92 -3.54 -23.11
N GLY A 90 0.67 -2.94 -21.95
CA GLY A 90 1.36 -1.77 -21.47
C GLY A 90 2.77 -2.08 -20.98
N LYS A 91 3.62 -1.06 -21.06
CA LYS A 91 4.95 -1.04 -20.48
C LYS A 91 5.12 0.21 -19.64
N ASP A 92 5.85 0.10 -18.54
CA ASP A 92 6.28 1.26 -17.76
C ASP A 92 7.38 2.03 -18.53
N GLY A 93 7.80 3.18 -17.98
CA GLY A 93 8.84 4.02 -18.58
C GLY A 93 10.22 3.35 -18.69
N SER A 94 10.42 2.20 -18.02
CA SER A 94 11.63 1.37 -18.10
C SER A 94 11.41 0.11 -18.96
N GLU A 95 10.35 0.09 -19.75
CA GLU A 95 9.93 -1.02 -20.61
C GLU A 95 9.52 -2.32 -19.90
N ASN A 96 9.31 -2.29 -18.59
CA ASN A 96 8.84 -3.47 -17.86
C ASN A 96 7.35 -3.69 -18.10
N THR A 97 6.96 -4.97 -18.09
CA THR A 97 5.56 -5.39 -18.13
C THR A 97 5.13 -5.85 -16.75
N VAL A 98 3.81 -5.90 -16.51
CA VAL A 98 3.27 -6.45 -15.26
C VAL A 98 2.67 -7.83 -15.49
N ASN A 99 2.99 -8.77 -14.59
CA ASN A 99 2.32 -10.06 -14.58
C ASN A 99 0.93 -9.94 -13.95
N MET A 100 -0.11 -10.09 -14.78
CA MET A 100 -1.51 -9.99 -14.36
C MET A 100 -1.91 -10.98 -13.26
N ASN A 101 -1.21 -12.12 -13.13
CA ASN A 101 -1.50 -13.12 -12.09
C ASN A 101 -1.08 -12.64 -10.69
N LEU A 102 -0.26 -11.59 -10.61
CA LEU A 102 0.20 -10.99 -9.35
C LEU A 102 -0.66 -9.79 -8.92
N ILE A 103 -1.71 -9.47 -9.68
CA ILE A 103 -2.63 -8.37 -9.41
C ILE A 103 -3.96 -8.95 -8.94
N GLN A 104 -4.41 -8.52 -7.77
CA GLN A 104 -5.76 -8.73 -7.29
C GLN A 104 -6.59 -7.47 -7.48
N ILE A 105 -7.90 -7.65 -7.61
CA ILE A 105 -8.82 -6.54 -7.87
C ILE A 105 -9.99 -6.62 -6.92
N GLU A 106 -10.31 -5.49 -6.30
CA GLU A 106 -11.49 -5.31 -5.49
C GLU A 106 -12.34 -4.15 -6.07
N TYR A 107 -13.66 -4.28 -6.00
CA TYR A 107 -14.57 -3.19 -6.34
C TYR A 107 -15.03 -2.50 -5.06
N ILE A 108 -14.83 -1.19 -4.98
CA ILE A 108 -15.15 -0.42 -3.78
C ILE A 108 -15.96 0.84 -4.12
N LYS A 109 -16.66 1.37 -3.11
CA LYS A 109 -17.26 2.70 -3.16
C LYS A 109 -16.65 3.56 -2.06
N ALA A 110 -16.04 4.67 -2.43
CA ALA A 110 -15.32 5.56 -1.53
C ALA A 110 -15.58 7.03 -1.86
N TYR A 111 -15.34 7.92 -0.90
CA TYR A 111 -15.34 9.35 -1.17
C TYR A 111 -14.04 9.70 -1.91
N PRO A 112 -14.10 10.49 -3.00
CA PRO A 112 -12.90 10.95 -3.67
C PRO A 112 -12.00 11.75 -2.72
N ILE A 113 -10.69 11.52 -2.81
CA ILE A 113 -9.69 12.23 -1.98
C ILE A 113 -9.59 13.70 -2.40
N ARG A 114 -9.81 14.00 -3.69
CA ARG A 114 -9.72 15.35 -4.23
C ARG A 114 -11.11 15.97 -4.34
N GLY A 115 -11.26 17.19 -3.83
CA GLY A 115 -12.51 17.93 -3.87
C GLY A 115 -13.49 17.56 -2.75
N TYR A 116 -14.54 18.35 -2.60
CA TYR A 116 -15.63 18.06 -1.67
C TYR A 116 -16.76 17.36 -2.42
N HIS A 117 -17.04 16.11 -2.06
CA HIS A 117 -18.08 15.30 -2.69
C HIS A 117 -19.06 14.77 -1.63
N ALA A 118 -20.35 15.04 -1.83
CA ALA A 118 -21.42 14.53 -0.96
C ALA A 118 -21.68 13.02 -1.18
N GLU A 119 -21.28 12.49 -2.33
CA GLU A 119 -21.54 11.11 -2.73
C GLU A 119 -20.25 10.31 -2.93
N LYS A 120 -20.34 8.99 -2.71
CA LYS A 120 -19.24 8.05 -2.97
C LYS A 120 -19.17 7.73 -4.46
N LYS A 121 -17.96 7.73 -5.02
CA LYS A 121 -17.68 7.22 -6.36
C LYS A 121 -17.34 5.73 -6.31
N SER A 122 -17.49 5.06 -7.45
CA SER A 122 -17.10 3.67 -7.64
C SER A 122 -15.64 3.59 -8.10
N TYR A 123 -14.88 2.67 -7.52
CA TYR A 123 -13.47 2.48 -7.84
C TYR A 123 -13.17 1.00 -8.08
N LEU A 124 -12.17 0.79 -8.93
CA LEU A 124 -11.47 -0.48 -9.08
C LEU A 124 -10.16 -0.37 -8.30
N CYS A 125 -10.07 -1.07 -7.17
CA CYS A 125 -8.89 -1.12 -6.32
C CYS A 125 -7.94 -2.18 -6.87
N ILE A 126 -6.79 -1.74 -7.37
CA ILE A 126 -5.71 -2.57 -7.90
C ILE A 126 -4.78 -2.90 -6.74
N ILE A 127 -4.75 -4.17 -6.34
CA ILE A 127 -3.95 -4.68 -5.23
C ILE A 127 -2.78 -5.48 -5.79
N THR A 128 -1.58 -5.19 -5.28
CA THR A 128 -0.34 -5.87 -5.63
C THR A 128 0.33 -6.41 -4.37
N SER A 129 1.24 -7.37 -4.55
CA SER A 129 1.96 -7.96 -3.42
C SER A 129 3.03 -7.02 -2.83
N ASN A 130 3.62 -6.15 -3.66
CA ASN A 130 4.69 -5.24 -3.26
C ASN A 130 4.61 -3.87 -3.96
N LYS A 131 5.48 -2.94 -3.53
CA LYS A 131 5.58 -1.56 -4.01
C LYS A 131 6.05 -1.44 -5.46
N ASP A 132 7.00 -2.27 -5.89
CA ASP A 132 7.56 -2.24 -7.25
C ASP A 132 6.48 -2.60 -8.28
N LEU A 133 5.73 -3.68 -8.03
CA LEU A 133 4.59 -4.06 -8.86
C LEU A 133 3.52 -2.97 -8.91
N ARG A 134 3.21 -2.35 -7.77
CA ARG A 134 2.29 -1.21 -7.73
C ARG A 134 2.79 -0.08 -8.61
N PHE A 135 4.07 0.27 -8.49
CA PHE A 135 4.68 1.37 -9.23
C PHE A 135 4.65 1.10 -10.74
N THR A 136 5.12 -0.06 -11.20
CA THR A 136 5.04 -0.45 -12.62
C THR A 136 3.60 -0.45 -13.12
N THR A 137 2.66 -0.99 -12.35
CA THR A 137 1.23 -1.01 -12.75
C THR A 137 0.65 0.39 -12.87
N LEU A 138 0.92 1.27 -11.90
CA LEU A 138 0.47 2.66 -11.92
C LEU A 138 1.12 3.42 -13.09
N ASP A 139 2.41 3.24 -13.31
CA ASP A 139 3.15 3.92 -14.38
C ASP A 139 2.67 3.51 -15.77
N ILE A 140 2.28 2.24 -15.97
CA ILE A 140 1.60 1.80 -17.19
C ILE A 140 0.31 2.60 -17.43
N ILE A 141 -0.51 2.80 -16.39
CA ILE A 141 -1.76 3.58 -16.50
C ILE A 141 -1.47 5.07 -16.79
N LEU A 142 -0.47 5.64 -16.12
CA LEU A 142 -0.07 7.04 -16.35
C LEU A 142 0.52 7.23 -17.76
N SER A 143 1.30 6.27 -18.24
CA SER A 143 1.86 6.22 -19.59
C SER A 143 0.80 6.03 -20.67
N TYR A 144 -0.29 5.34 -20.37
CA TYR A 144 -1.47 5.31 -21.23
C TYR A 144 -2.13 6.70 -21.28
N ASN A 145 -2.33 7.34 -20.12
CA ASN A 145 -2.95 8.66 -20.00
C ASN A 145 -2.19 9.78 -20.73
N SER A 146 -0.86 9.66 -20.90
CA SER A 146 -0.07 10.66 -21.62
C SER A 146 -0.23 10.58 -23.15
N LYS A 147 -0.76 9.48 -23.69
CA LYS A 147 -0.88 9.21 -25.12
C LYS A 147 -2.31 9.36 -25.66
N VAL A 148 -3.28 9.59 -24.78
CA VAL A 148 -4.71 9.62 -25.14
C VAL A 148 -5.32 10.99 -24.88
N ASP A 149 -6.41 11.26 -25.59
CA ASP A 149 -7.22 12.47 -25.38
C ASP A 149 -7.80 12.55 -23.98
N LEU A 150 -8.09 13.78 -23.53
CA LEU A 150 -8.57 14.07 -22.18
C LEU A 150 -9.79 13.21 -21.78
N GLU A 151 -10.72 13.00 -22.69
CA GLU A 151 -11.95 12.21 -22.47
C GLU A 151 -11.68 10.71 -22.28
N CYS A 152 -10.54 10.23 -22.77
CA CYS A 152 -10.13 8.82 -22.68
C CYS A 152 -9.27 8.54 -21.44
N LYS A 153 -8.84 9.59 -20.72
CA LYS A 153 -7.96 9.47 -19.55
C LYS A 153 -8.65 8.71 -18.41
N ILE A 154 -7.81 7.97 -17.71
CA ILE A 154 -8.17 7.14 -16.57
C ILE A 154 -7.85 7.94 -15.31
N GLU A 155 -8.88 8.27 -14.52
CA GLU A 155 -8.70 8.95 -13.24
C GLU A 155 -8.21 7.95 -12.18
N THR A 156 -7.02 8.18 -11.65
CA THR A 156 -6.42 7.41 -10.54
C THR A 156 -6.66 8.12 -9.21
N ALA A 157 -6.66 7.35 -8.12
CA ALA A 157 -6.71 7.82 -6.74
C ALA A 157 -5.81 6.95 -5.86
N SER A 158 -5.42 7.47 -4.70
CA SER A 158 -4.50 6.77 -3.77
C SER A 158 -3.21 6.32 -4.47
N ASP A 159 -2.75 7.17 -5.40
CA ASP A 159 -1.72 6.97 -6.42
C ASP A 159 -0.39 7.64 -6.03
N ASP A 160 -0.15 7.78 -4.73
CA ASP A 160 1.08 8.38 -4.19
C ASP A 160 2.33 7.66 -4.75
N ILE A 161 3.26 8.44 -5.30
CA ILE A 161 4.50 7.95 -5.94
C ILE A 161 5.68 7.92 -4.95
N GLY A 162 5.56 8.65 -3.84
CA GLY A 162 6.58 8.74 -2.79
C GLY A 162 6.63 7.53 -1.85
N THR A 163 7.06 7.79 -0.61
CA THR A 163 7.12 6.76 0.45
C THR A 163 5.74 6.18 0.73
N TYR A 164 5.62 4.85 0.66
CA TYR A 164 4.32 4.18 0.75
C TYR A 164 3.76 4.19 2.17
N TYR A 165 4.62 4.23 3.19
CA TYR A 165 4.20 4.27 4.60
C TYR A 165 3.35 5.49 4.95
N HIS A 166 3.49 6.63 4.25
CA HIS A 166 2.58 7.78 4.43
C HIS A 166 1.14 7.43 4.04
N LYS A 167 0.96 6.67 2.96
CA LYS A 167 -0.34 6.13 2.58
C LYS A 167 -0.82 5.13 3.64
N VAL A 168 0.04 4.25 4.12
CA VAL A 168 -0.33 3.30 5.19
C VAL A 168 -0.86 4.06 6.42
N ALA A 169 -0.18 5.12 6.86
CA ALA A 169 -0.67 5.97 7.95
C ALA A 169 -2.08 6.50 7.72
N ARG A 170 -2.30 7.10 6.54
CA ARG A 170 -3.55 7.74 6.13
C ARG A 170 -4.70 6.74 6.06
N GLU A 171 -4.51 5.63 5.35
CA GLU A 171 -5.57 4.66 5.08
C GLU A 171 -5.92 3.81 6.30
N TYR A 172 -4.91 3.43 7.11
CA TYR A 172 -5.14 2.65 8.33
C TYR A 172 -5.49 3.53 9.54
N ARG A 173 -5.62 4.86 9.35
CA ARG A 173 -5.90 5.86 10.40
C ARG A 173 -4.97 5.74 11.59
N ARG A 174 -3.72 5.37 11.33
CA ARG A 174 -2.68 5.26 12.36
C ARG A 174 -1.88 6.56 12.34
N PRO A 175 -1.88 7.34 13.43
CA PRO A 175 -0.94 8.44 13.55
C PRO A 175 0.47 7.85 13.57
N LEU A 176 1.28 8.14 12.55
CA LEU A 176 2.71 7.77 12.53
C LEU A 176 3.59 8.79 13.28
N SER A 177 2.97 9.73 13.98
CA SER A 177 3.59 10.64 14.94
C SER A 177 2.54 11.06 15.98
N GLY A 178 2.93 11.10 17.25
CA GLY A 178 2.15 11.75 18.31
C GLY A 178 2.18 13.27 18.21
#